data_AF-F5ZGE4-F1
#
_entry.id   AF-F5ZGE4-F1
#
_cell.length_a   1.000
_cell.length_b   1.000
_cell.length_c   1.000
_cell.angle_alpha   90.00
_cell.angle_beta   90.00
_cell.angle_gamma   90.00
#
_symmetry.space_group_name_H-M   'P 1'
#
loop_
_entity.id
_entity.type
_entity.pdbx_description
1 polymer ?
#
loop_
_entity_poly.entity_id
_entity_poly.type
_entity_poly.pdbx_seq_one_letter_code
_entity_poly.pdbx_strand_id
1 'polypeptide(L)'
;MKFSAYESNRNVVSVWAYPLFLVLILLLIHNWTGSLTWPVLDANHQRDFNTALGTTLLSGFFWLTIRNVHKNAASTLIAALVSLEKLSQFNHHRSLLGRQFARHLMWSTSIGVIMPIAYLLSEGLVTRIDEPEVLVIALTSIPFWLLLTLFILQVFSNTHYLQKLASTEHSDAVKELYLLREIFNMALSNTLIAVSGFALTPIFWINKPVPFFDIVVLTVYAIFISAYLFLPMIIVAKRMRTVANIVMKDYESEITQLIRQQANSAVKSSLSKEIESIETNKETLRRVLSKPQKLRLLMCMMPLPASWLAFLFVESFY
;
A
#
# COMPACT_ATOMS: atom_id res chain seq x y z
N MET A 1 12.86 -0.33 -15.93
CA MET A 1 12.88 -0.25 -14.45
C MET A 1 13.99 -1.17 -13.93
N LYS A 2 15.11 -0.63 -13.43
CA LYS A 2 16.18 -1.43 -12.80
C LYS A 2 15.78 -1.68 -11.35
N PHE A 3 15.23 -2.85 -11.05
CA PHE A 3 15.14 -3.33 -9.68
C PHE A 3 16.41 -4.08 -9.37
N SER A 4 17.29 -3.41 -8.64
CA SER A 4 18.42 -4.04 -8.01
C SER A 4 18.05 -4.35 -6.56
N ALA A 5 17.86 -5.63 -6.27
CA ALA A 5 17.82 -6.11 -4.88
C ALA A 5 19.24 -6.27 -4.31
N TYR A 6 20.28 -6.18 -5.14
CA TYR A 6 21.70 -6.28 -4.79
C TYR A 6 22.54 -5.61 -5.90
N GLU A 7 22.79 -4.30 -5.81
CA GLU A 7 23.82 -3.62 -6.62
C GLU A 7 24.70 -2.88 -5.63
N SER A 8 25.97 -3.30 -5.63
CA SER A 8 27.10 -2.63 -5.01
C SER A 8 27.08 -1.14 -5.34
N ASN A 9 26.67 -0.33 -4.35
CA ASN A 9 27.18 0.98 -3.94
C ASN A 9 27.90 1.91 -4.95
N ARG A 10 27.48 1.96 -6.23
CA ARG A 10 27.94 2.97 -7.19
C ARG A 10 26.73 3.62 -7.85
N ASN A 11 26.36 4.79 -7.32
CA ASN A 11 25.39 5.74 -7.86
C ASN A 11 23.91 5.34 -7.75
N VAL A 12 23.48 4.82 -6.60
CA VAL A 12 22.05 4.71 -6.29
C VAL A 12 21.58 6.03 -5.71
N VAL A 13 20.99 6.90 -6.56
CA VAL A 13 20.22 8.04 -6.09
C VAL A 13 19.17 7.54 -5.07
N SER A 14 19.22 8.08 -3.86
CA SER A 14 18.40 7.66 -2.72
C SER A 14 16.93 7.44 -3.11
N VAL A 15 16.27 6.46 -2.46
CA VAL A 15 14.84 6.15 -2.69
C VAL A 15 13.95 7.40 -2.51
N TRP A 16 14.45 8.37 -1.75
CA TRP A 16 13.79 9.62 -1.40
C TRP A 16 14.04 10.77 -2.36
N ALA A 17 15.12 10.73 -3.15
CA ALA A 17 15.58 11.92 -3.86
C ALA A 17 14.60 12.37 -4.96
N TYR A 18 14.13 11.47 -5.83
CA TYR A 18 13.18 11.84 -6.89
C TYR A 18 11.84 12.39 -6.36
N PRO A 19 11.17 11.72 -5.39
CA PRO A 19 9.99 12.29 -4.75
C PRO A 19 10.24 13.66 -4.10
N LEU A 20 11.39 13.83 -3.42
CA LEU A 20 11.75 15.10 -2.80
C LEU A 20 11.96 16.20 -3.84
N PHE A 21 12.67 15.90 -4.94
CA PHE A 21 12.85 16.85 -6.04
C PHE A 21 11.51 17.25 -6.66
N LEU A 22 10.57 16.32 -6.83
CA LEU A 22 9.23 16.66 -7.31
C LEU A 22 8.56 17.66 -6.36
N VAL A 23 8.55 17.38 -5.06
CA VAL A 23 7.95 18.27 -4.06
C VAL A 23 8.59 19.65 -4.10
N LEU A 24 9.92 19.72 -4.11
CA LEU A 24 10.64 21.00 -4.16
C LEU A 24 10.33 21.79 -5.43
N ILE A 25 10.31 21.13 -6.59
CA ILE A 25 9.98 21.78 -7.87
C ILE A 25 8.52 22.29 -7.87
N LEU A 26 7.57 21.47 -7.40
CA LEU A 26 6.16 21.88 -7.33
C LEU A 26 5.94 23.03 -6.35
N LEU A 27 6.59 23.00 -5.18
CA LEU A 27 6.55 24.11 -4.22
C LEU A 27 7.12 25.40 -4.83
N LEU A 28 8.24 25.31 -5.57
CA LEU A 28 8.83 26.46 -6.26
C LEU A 28 7.89 27.02 -7.34
N ILE A 29 7.28 26.15 -8.14
CA ILE A 29 6.30 26.53 -9.17
C ILE A 29 5.12 27.24 -8.52
N HIS A 30 4.51 26.64 -7.50
CA HIS A 30 3.35 27.21 -6.82
C HIS A 30 3.64 28.49 -6.04
N ASN A 31 4.85 28.63 -5.50
CA ASN A 31 5.30 29.86 -4.88
C ASN A 31 5.53 30.96 -5.92
N TRP A 32 6.14 30.62 -7.07
CA TRP A 32 6.39 31.57 -8.15
C TRP A 32 5.09 32.07 -8.80
N THR A 33 4.07 31.22 -8.88
CA THR A 33 2.78 31.55 -9.51
C THR A 33 1.81 32.24 -8.58
N GLY A 34 2.16 32.43 -7.30
CA GLY A 34 1.31 33.11 -6.31
C GLY A 34 0.33 32.19 -5.57
N SER A 35 0.27 30.90 -5.89
CA SER A 35 -0.63 29.94 -5.23
C SER A 35 -0.26 29.69 -3.77
N LEU A 36 1.03 29.81 -3.39
CA LEU A 36 1.51 29.64 -2.01
C LEU A 36 1.81 30.96 -1.30
N THR A 37 1.09 32.03 -1.63
CA THR A 37 1.29 33.35 -1.01
C THR A 37 0.72 33.39 0.41
N TRP A 38 1.47 33.98 1.35
CA TRP A 38 1.04 34.22 2.73
C TRP A 38 1.26 35.69 3.11
N PRO A 39 0.32 36.37 3.82
CA PRO A 39 -0.94 35.85 4.36
C PRO A 39 -2.01 35.62 3.28
N VAL A 40 -2.89 34.65 3.53
CA VAL A 40 -4.03 34.36 2.64
C VAL A 40 -5.13 35.37 2.90
N LEU A 41 -5.54 36.10 1.86
CA LEU A 41 -6.46 37.24 2.00
C LEU A 41 -7.91 36.87 1.77
N ASP A 42 -8.19 35.96 0.83
CA ASP A 42 -9.56 35.64 0.41
C ASP A 42 -9.87 34.16 0.39
N ALA A 43 -11.16 33.88 0.33
CA ALA A 43 -11.72 32.57 0.16
C ALA A 43 -11.14 31.80 -1.04
N ASN A 44 -10.97 32.42 -2.20
CA ASN A 44 -10.44 31.74 -3.38
C ASN A 44 -8.94 31.43 -3.23
N HIS A 45 -8.18 32.40 -2.72
CA HIS A 45 -6.75 32.23 -2.42
C HIS A 45 -6.49 31.13 -1.40
N GLN A 46 -7.35 30.95 -0.38
CA GLN A 46 -7.24 29.84 0.57
C GLN A 46 -7.43 28.48 -0.09
N ARG A 47 -8.39 28.36 -1.01
CA ARG A 47 -8.61 27.13 -1.78
C ARG A 47 -7.38 26.82 -2.64
N ASP A 48 -6.89 27.83 -3.35
CA ASP A 48 -5.77 27.69 -4.28
C ASP A 48 -4.48 27.31 -3.51
N PHE A 49 -4.26 27.92 -2.33
CA PHE A 49 -3.18 27.58 -1.40
C PHE A 49 -3.27 26.13 -0.92
N ASN A 50 -4.42 25.72 -0.37
CA ASN A 50 -4.63 24.38 0.14
C ASN A 50 -4.46 23.32 -0.96
N THR A 51 -4.97 23.61 -2.17
CA THR A 51 -4.89 22.71 -3.31
C THR A 51 -3.45 22.58 -3.81
N ALA A 52 -2.72 23.69 -3.95
CA ALA A 52 -1.31 23.68 -4.30
C ALA A 52 -0.47 22.88 -3.30
N LEU A 53 -0.66 23.13 -1.99
CA LEU A 53 0.07 22.43 -0.93
C LEU A 53 -0.28 20.95 -0.89
N GLY A 54 -1.57 20.62 -0.89
CA GLY A 54 -2.09 19.26 -0.79
C GLY A 54 -1.65 18.40 -1.97
N THR A 55 -1.85 18.86 -3.20
CA THR A 55 -1.44 18.12 -4.41
C THR A 55 0.06 17.93 -4.47
N THR A 56 0.86 18.93 -4.07
CA THR A 56 2.32 18.85 -4.04
C THR A 56 2.82 17.79 -3.06
N LEU A 57 2.41 17.88 -1.80
CA LEU A 57 2.85 16.95 -0.74
C LEU A 57 2.41 15.51 -1.04
N LEU A 58 1.14 15.34 -1.45
CA LEU A 58 0.60 14.02 -1.76
C LEU A 58 1.23 13.41 -3.03
N SER A 59 1.59 14.20 -4.03
CA SER A 59 2.31 13.70 -5.21
C SER A 59 3.66 13.09 -4.81
N GLY A 60 4.45 13.81 -4.02
CA GLY A 60 5.71 13.29 -3.48
C GLY A 60 5.49 12.02 -2.66
N PHE A 61 4.49 12.04 -1.77
CA PHE A 61 4.14 10.90 -0.95
C PHE A 61 3.77 9.65 -1.77
N PHE A 62 2.89 9.78 -2.76
CA PHE A 62 2.47 8.64 -3.59
C PHE A 62 3.61 8.12 -4.45
N TRP A 63 4.47 8.99 -4.99
CA TRP A 63 5.64 8.52 -5.73
C TRP A 63 6.57 7.71 -4.85
N LEU A 64 6.93 8.24 -3.67
CA LEU A 64 7.74 7.51 -2.70
C LEU A 64 7.11 6.16 -2.36
N THR A 65 5.80 6.16 -2.13
CA THR A 65 5.07 4.95 -1.76
C THR A 65 5.08 3.92 -2.88
N ILE A 66 4.90 4.32 -4.15
CA ILE A 66 5.02 3.40 -5.30
C ILE A 66 6.41 2.73 -5.32
N ARG A 67 7.48 3.49 -5.08
CA ARG A 67 8.83 2.92 -5.01
C ARG A 67 8.96 1.89 -3.90
N ASN A 68 8.38 2.15 -2.73
CA ASN A 68 8.36 1.21 -1.61
C ASN A 68 7.53 -0.04 -1.93
N VAL A 69 6.35 0.11 -2.52
CA VAL A 69 5.51 -1.01 -2.98
C VAL A 69 6.29 -1.91 -3.92
N HIS A 70 7.01 -1.33 -4.88
CA HIS A 70 7.80 -2.13 -5.82
C HIS A 70 9.00 -2.82 -5.17
N LYS A 71 9.71 -2.14 -4.26
CA LYS A 71 10.79 -2.75 -3.49
C LYS A 71 10.28 -3.95 -2.68
N ASN A 72 9.15 -3.76 -2.00
CA ASN A 72 8.51 -4.80 -1.21
C ASN A 72 8.05 -5.96 -2.10
N ALA A 73 7.38 -5.69 -3.22
CA ALA A 73 6.95 -6.70 -4.17
C ALA A 73 8.11 -7.51 -4.76
N ALA A 74 9.22 -6.85 -5.11
CA ALA A 74 10.42 -7.52 -5.60
C ALA A 74 11.08 -8.41 -4.54
N SER A 75 11.18 -7.92 -3.29
CA SER A 75 11.71 -8.71 -2.16
C SER A 75 10.86 -9.96 -1.90
N THR A 76 9.53 -9.80 -1.87
CA THR A 76 8.59 -10.92 -1.68
C THR A 76 8.62 -11.89 -2.85
N LEU A 77 8.78 -11.40 -4.09
CA LEU A 77 8.93 -12.26 -5.27
C LEU A 77 10.20 -13.10 -5.19
N ILE A 78 11.32 -12.52 -4.76
CA ILE A 78 12.58 -13.27 -4.58
C ILE A 78 12.39 -14.34 -3.51
N ALA A 79 11.84 -13.98 -2.35
CA ALA A 79 11.57 -14.94 -1.27
C ALA A 79 10.67 -16.10 -1.76
N ALA A 80 9.65 -15.79 -2.55
CA ALA A 80 8.77 -16.78 -3.17
C ALA A 80 9.48 -17.70 -4.16
N LEU A 81 10.33 -17.16 -5.02
CA LEU A 81 11.04 -17.97 -6.01
C LEU A 81 12.15 -18.81 -5.37
N VAL A 82 12.75 -18.35 -4.27
CA VAL A 82 13.69 -19.15 -3.48
C VAL A 82 12.99 -20.32 -2.82
N SER A 83 11.84 -20.11 -2.17
CA SER A 83 11.09 -21.21 -1.54
C SER A 83 10.55 -22.24 -2.54
N LEU A 84 10.31 -21.79 -3.79
CA LEU A 84 9.89 -22.60 -4.92
C LEU A 84 11.03 -23.27 -5.70
N GLU A 85 12.29 -23.00 -5.35
CA GLU A 85 13.48 -23.47 -6.10
C GLU A 85 13.48 -23.03 -7.58
N LYS A 86 12.80 -21.91 -7.90
CA LYS A 86 12.61 -21.36 -9.26
C LYS A 86 13.24 -19.98 -9.44
N LEU A 87 14.31 -19.67 -8.69
CA LEU A 87 14.96 -18.37 -8.74
C LEU A 87 15.43 -17.97 -10.16
N SER A 88 15.79 -18.95 -10.99
CA SER A 88 16.13 -18.75 -12.40
C SER A 88 15.02 -18.06 -13.22
N GLN A 89 13.75 -18.18 -12.79
CA GLN A 89 12.59 -17.57 -13.44
C GLN A 89 12.33 -16.12 -13.00
N PHE A 90 13.14 -15.55 -12.10
CA PHE A 90 12.93 -14.18 -11.60
C PHE A 90 12.78 -13.14 -12.71
N ASN A 91 13.61 -13.22 -13.76
CA ASN A 91 13.53 -12.30 -14.89
C ASN A 91 12.21 -12.40 -15.65
N HIS A 92 11.63 -13.60 -15.75
CA HIS A 92 10.33 -13.81 -16.39
C HIS A 92 9.21 -13.13 -15.59
N HIS A 93 9.11 -13.41 -14.29
CA HIS A 93 8.12 -12.79 -13.40
C HIS A 93 8.28 -11.27 -13.33
N ARG A 94 9.53 -10.78 -13.28
CA ARG A 94 9.83 -9.35 -13.33
C ARG A 94 9.36 -8.70 -14.63
N SER A 95 9.54 -9.36 -15.78
CA SER A 95 9.06 -8.85 -17.06
C SER A 95 7.52 -8.79 -17.12
N LEU A 96 6.83 -9.78 -16.54
CA LEU A 96 5.36 -9.78 -16.45
C LEU A 96 4.86 -8.59 -15.62
N LEU A 97 5.41 -8.40 -14.42
CA LEU A 97 5.09 -7.26 -13.55
C LEU A 97 5.43 -5.93 -14.23
N GLY A 98 6.53 -5.86 -14.98
CA GLY A 98 6.90 -4.66 -15.76
C GLY A 98 5.90 -4.31 -16.85
N ARG A 99 5.38 -5.30 -17.60
CA ARG A 99 4.33 -5.08 -18.61
C ARG A 99 3.02 -4.63 -17.95
N GLN A 100 2.68 -5.22 -16.81
CA GLN A 100 1.52 -4.82 -16.03
C GLN A 100 1.66 -3.37 -15.51
N PHE A 101 2.83 -3.00 -15.01
CA PHE A 101 3.13 -1.61 -14.62
C PHE A 101 2.94 -0.63 -15.78
N ALA A 102 3.46 -0.94 -16.97
CA ALA A 102 3.28 -0.09 -18.15
C ALA A 102 1.79 0.10 -18.49
N ARG A 103 0.98 -0.95 -18.38
CA ARG A 103 -0.48 -0.86 -18.56
C ARG A 103 -1.13 0.03 -17.51
N HIS A 104 -0.78 -0.13 -16.23
CA HIS A 104 -1.31 0.73 -15.18
C HIS A 104 -0.90 2.18 -15.37
N LEU A 105 0.34 2.44 -15.79
CA LEU A 105 0.80 3.79 -16.09
C LEU A 105 -0.05 4.45 -17.18
N MET A 106 -0.41 3.72 -18.25
CA MET A 106 -1.31 4.24 -19.28
C MET A 106 -2.69 4.59 -18.70
N TRP A 107 -3.33 3.68 -17.96
CA TRP A 107 -4.63 3.95 -17.33
C TRP A 107 -4.60 5.11 -16.34
N SER A 108 -3.55 5.19 -15.52
CA SER A 108 -3.35 6.26 -14.56
C SER A 108 -3.07 7.60 -15.22
N THR A 109 -2.43 7.62 -16.39
CA THR A 109 -2.23 8.85 -17.17
C THR A 109 -3.57 9.39 -17.67
N SER A 110 -4.45 8.52 -18.19
CA SER A 110 -5.79 8.93 -18.62
C SER A 110 -6.59 9.55 -17.46
N ILE A 111 -6.61 8.88 -16.29
CA ILE A 111 -7.28 9.42 -15.09
C ILE A 111 -6.61 10.71 -14.62
N GLY A 112 -5.28 10.79 -14.70
CA GLY A 112 -4.49 11.96 -14.35
C GLY A 112 -4.88 13.22 -15.12
N VAL A 113 -5.28 13.08 -16.39
CA VAL A 113 -5.73 14.21 -17.22
C VAL A 113 -7.22 14.49 -17.04
N ILE A 114 -8.06 13.44 -16.95
CA ILE A 114 -9.52 13.59 -16.87
C ILE A 114 -9.94 14.24 -15.55
N MET A 115 -9.32 13.87 -14.43
CA MET A 115 -9.76 14.32 -13.10
C MET A 115 -9.59 15.84 -12.88
N PRO A 116 -8.46 16.49 -13.22
CA PRO A 116 -8.36 17.94 -13.17
C PRO A 116 -9.39 18.66 -14.03
N ILE A 117 -9.68 18.15 -15.24
CA ILE A 117 -10.69 18.74 -16.13
C ILE A 117 -12.08 18.64 -15.50
N ALA A 118 -12.43 17.45 -14.97
CA ALA A 118 -13.70 17.25 -14.28
C ALA A 118 -13.84 18.19 -13.08
N TYR A 119 -12.79 18.35 -12.29
CA TYR A 119 -12.76 19.26 -11.14
C TYR A 119 -12.93 20.72 -11.55
N LEU A 120 -12.23 21.17 -12.61
CA LEU A 120 -12.36 22.54 -13.12
C LEU A 120 -13.80 22.86 -13.54
N LEU A 121 -14.47 21.90 -14.20
CA LEU A 121 -15.85 22.03 -14.65
C LEU A 121 -16.84 22.01 -13.48
N SER A 122 -16.66 21.10 -12.51
CA SER A 122 -17.60 20.94 -11.39
C SER A 122 -17.56 22.11 -10.42
N GLU A 123 -16.37 22.66 -10.16
CA GLU A 123 -16.17 23.77 -9.21
C GLU A 123 -16.27 25.16 -9.87
N GLY A 124 -16.64 25.22 -11.15
CA GLY A 124 -16.77 26.48 -11.89
C GLY A 124 -15.45 27.23 -12.09
N LEU A 125 -14.31 26.58 -11.83
CA LEU A 125 -12.97 27.15 -11.94
C LEU A 125 -12.57 27.52 -13.36
N VAL A 126 -13.29 27.00 -14.37
CA VAL A 126 -13.11 27.40 -15.78
C VAL A 126 -13.29 28.91 -15.97
N THR A 127 -14.13 29.55 -15.15
CA THR A 127 -14.32 31.02 -15.21
C THR A 127 -13.12 31.82 -14.72
N ARG A 128 -12.20 31.18 -13.98
CA ARG A 128 -10.96 31.75 -13.44
C ARG A 128 -9.72 31.18 -14.12
N ILE A 129 -9.86 30.50 -15.27
CA ILE A 129 -8.73 29.80 -15.89
C ILE A 129 -7.65 30.75 -16.44
N ASP A 130 -8.01 32.01 -16.66
CA ASP A 130 -7.07 33.06 -17.04
C ASP A 130 -6.15 33.46 -15.87
N GLU A 131 -6.50 33.10 -14.63
CA GLU A 131 -5.65 33.29 -13.46
C GLU A 131 -4.52 32.24 -13.47
N PRO A 132 -3.24 32.67 -13.44
CA PRO A 132 -2.10 31.75 -13.56
C PRO A 132 -2.04 30.74 -12.41
N GLU A 133 -2.51 31.11 -11.20
CA GLU A 133 -2.62 30.22 -10.05
C GLU A 133 -3.49 29.01 -10.36
N VAL A 134 -4.69 29.25 -10.91
CA VAL A 134 -5.70 28.23 -11.17
C VAL A 134 -5.24 27.30 -12.29
N LEU A 135 -4.70 27.86 -13.37
CA LEU A 135 -4.17 27.08 -14.48
C LEU A 135 -3.01 26.17 -14.05
N VAL A 136 -2.06 26.71 -13.28
CA VAL A 136 -0.91 25.95 -12.81
C VAL A 136 -1.34 24.85 -11.84
N ILE A 137 -2.26 25.14 -10.90
CA ILE A 137 -2.83 24.12 -10.02
C ILE A 137 -3.49 22.99 -10.81
N ALA A 138 -4.24 23.30 -11.87
CA ALA A 138 -4.85 22.27 -12.70
C ALA A 138 -3.79 21.38 -13.39
N LEU A 139 -2.72 21.98 -13.92
CA LEU A 139 -1.62 21.26 -14.57
C LEU A 139 -0.81 20.42 -13.58
N THR A 140 -0.49 20.96 -12.40
CA THR A 140 0.25 20.23 -11.35
C THR A 140 -0.61 19.21 -10.61
N SER A 141 -1.94 19.27 -10.74
CA SER A 141 -2.85 18.22 -10.27
C SER A 141 -2.79 16.94 -11.12
N ILE A 142 -2.32 17.03 -12.37
CA ILE A 142 -2.16 15.85 -13.26
C ILE A 142 -1.24 14.79 -12.64
N PRO A 143 0.01 15.11 -12.23
CA PRO A 143 0.88 14.13 -11.59
C PRO A 143 0.28 13.61 -10.27
N PHE A 144 -0.45 14.41 -9.51
CA PHE A 144 -1.14 13.95 -8.31
C PHE A 144 -2.13 12.82 -8.61
N TRP A 145 -3.08 13.04 -9.52
CA TRP A 145 -4.10 12.05 -9.87
C TRP A 145 -3.52 10.81 -10.56
N LEU A 146 -2.49 11.00 -11.38
CA LEU A 146 -1.74 9.90 -11.98
C LEU A 146 -1.08 9.04 -10.90
N LEU A 147 -0.31 9.65 -9.99
CA LEU A 147 0.43 8.92 -8.97
C LEU A 147 -0.49 8.24 -7.96
N LEU A 148 -1.57 8.90 -7.55
CA LEU A 148 -2.61 8.31 -6.70
C LEU A 148 -3.22 7.05 -7.34
N THR A 149 -3.65 7.16 -8.59
CA THR A 149 -4.28 6.04 -9.32
C THR A 149 -3.28 4.91 -9.53
N LEU A 150 -2.05 5.25 -9.94
CA LEU A 150 -1.00 4.28 -10.18
C LEU A 150 -0.66 3.52 -8.91
N PHE A 151 -0.55 4.24 -7.78
CA PHE A 151 -0.33 3.67 -6.47
C PHE A 151 -1.38 2.59 -6.13
N ILE A 152 -2.68 2.93 -6.23
CA ILE A 152 -3.77 1.99 -5.93
C ILE A 152 -3.68 0.73 -6.81
N LEU A 153 -3.50 0.91 -8.11
CA LEU A 153 -3.36 -0.21 -9.05
C LEU A 153 -2.16 -1.09 -8.73
N GLN A 154 -1.01 -0.50 -8.35
CA GLN A 154 0.20 -1.23 -8.01
C GLN A 154 0.06 -2.03 -6.71
N VAL A 155 -0.58 -1.49 -5.67
CA VAL A 155 -0.79 -2.24 -4.43
C VAL A 155 -1.65 -3.48 -4.68
N PHE A 156 -2.77 -3.31 -5.38
CA PHE A 156 -3.71 -4.41 -5.64
C PHE A 156 -3.10 -5.48 -6.54
N SER A 157 -2.56 -5.09 -7.69
CA SER A 157 -2.07 -6.04 -8.70
C SER A 157 -0.86 -6.85 -8.23
N ASN A 158 0.12 -6.21 -7.59
CA ASN A 158 1.30 -6.91 -7.08
C ASN A 158 0.92 -7.91 -5.99
N THR A 159 0.01 -7.51 -5.09
CA THR A 159 -0.47 -8.41 -4.02
C THR A 159 -1.24 -9.60 -4.59
N HIS A 160 -2.16 -9.36 -5.53
CA HIS A 160 -2.91 -10.42 -6.20
C HIS A 160 -1.98 -11.36 -6.99
N TYR A 161 -0.99 -10.82 -7.70
CA TYR A 161 -0.03 -11.61 -8.46
C TYR A 161 0.79 -12.56 -7.56
N LEU A 162 1.37 -12.03 -6.49
CA LEU A 162 2.17 -12.82 -5.53
C LEU A 162 1.32 -13.86 -4.81
N GLN A 163 0.07 -13.53 -4.48
CA GLN A 163 -0.87 -14.48 -3.93
C GLN A 163 -1.15 -15.65 -4.90
N LYS A 164 -1.38 -15.34 -6.17
CA LYS A 164 -1.59 -16.38 -7.20
C LYS A 164 -0.35 -17.26 -7.34
N LEU A 165 0.85 -16.67 -7.37
CA LEU A 165 2.09 -17.43 -7.41
C LEU A 165 2.23 -18.37 -6.20
N ALA A 166 1.92 -17.90 -4.99
CA ALA A 166 1.92 -18.70 -3.78
C ALA A 166 1.02 -19.95 -3.86
N SER A 167 -0.21 -19.74 -4.35
CA SER A 167 -1.29 -20.73 -4.28
C SER A 167 -1.20 -21.81 -5.37
N THR A 168 -0.51 -21.53 -6.48
CA THR A 168 -0.57 -22.41 -7.67
C THR A 168 0.62 -23.36 -7.79
N GLU A 169 1.72 -23.11 -7.06
CA GLU A 169 3.00 -23.79 -7.30
C GLU A 169 3.53 -24.64 -6.14
N HIS A 170 2.79 -24.83 -5.03
CA HIS A 170 3.27 -25.61 -3.88
C HIS A 170 2.52 -26.93 -3.69
N SER A 171 3.29 -27.98 -3.41
CA SER A 171 2.81 -29.26 -2.87
C SER A 171 2.92 -29.33 -1.34
N ASP A 172 3.63 -28.38 -0.70
CA ASP A 172 3.93 -28.36 0.74
C ASP A 172 3.19 -27.20 1.44
N ALA A 173 2.27 -27.56 2.33
CA ALA A 173 1.41 -26.63 3.06
C ALA A 173 2.17 -25.73 4.06
N VAL A 174 3.30 -26.18 4.61
CA VAL A 174 4.09 -25.39 5.56
C VAL A 174 4.81 -24.26 4.83
N LYS A 175 5.43 -24.56 3.69
CA LYS A 175 6.06 -23.55 2.81
C LYS A 175 5.05 -22.57 2.26
N GLU A 176 3.87 -23.04 1.84
CA GLU A 176 2.77 -22.17 1.39
C GLU A 176 2.37 -21.19 2.51
N LEU A 177 2.23 -21.67 3.75
CA LEU A 177 1.84 -20.83 4.90
C LEU A 177 2.88 -19.74 5.21
N TYR A 178 4.18 -20.08 5.16
CA TYR A 178 5.25 -19.10 5.34
C TYR A 178 5.17 -17.99 4.28
N LEU A 179 4.97 -18.37 3.02
CA LEU A 179 4.87 -17.43 1.92
C LEU A 179 3.66 -16.48 2.05
N LEU A 180 2.50 -17.05 2.39
CA LEU A 180 1.29 -16.27 2.59
C LEU A 180 1.45 -15.26 3.73
N ARG A 181 2.24 -15.59 4.75
CA ARG A 181 2.57 -14.67 5.84
C ARG A 181 3.43 -13.50 5.37
N GLU A 182 4.42 -13.74 4.53
CA GLU A 182 5.24 -12.69 3.91
C GLU A 182 4.42 -11.80 2.98
N ILE A 183 3.54 -12.39 2.17
CA ILE A 183 2.60 -11.65 1.31
C ILE A 183 1.64 -10.81 2.16
N PHE A 184 1.14 -11.35 3.27
CA PHE A 184 0.28 -10.61 4.20
C PHE A 184 1.04 -9.44 4.84
N ASN A 185 2.28 -9.63 5.28
CA ASN A 185 3.12 -8.57 5.85
C ASN A 185 3.38 -7.46 4.85
N MET A 186 3.67 -7.82 3.59
CA MET A 186 3.83 -6.88 2.49
C MET A 186 2.54 -6.08 2.25
N ALA A 187 1.40 -6.75 2.14
CA ALA A 187 0.11 -6.12 1.94
C ALA A 187 -0.25 -5.17 3.10
N LEU A 188 0.03 -5.58 4.34
CA LEU A 188 -0.19 -4.78 5.54
C LEU A 188 0.70 -3.53 5.56
N SER A 189 1.98 -3.65 5.19
CA SER A 189 2.88 -2.50 5.10
C SER A 189 2.42 -1.51 4.02
N ASN A 190 2.00 -2.02 2.86
CA ASN A 190 1.54 -1.19 1.76
C ASN A 190 0.22 -0.48 2.11
N THR A 191 -0.71 -1.17 2.77
CA THR A 191 -1.97 -0.59 3.26
C THR A 191 -1.73 0.46 4.34
N LEU A 192 -0.82 0.23 5.28
CA LEU A 192 -0.49 1.22 6.30
C LEU A 192 0.01 2.53 5.65
N ILE A 193 0.96 2.42 4.71
CA ILE A 193 1.45 3.59 3.98
C ILE A 193 0.32 4.26 3.19
N ALA A 194 -0.55 3.48 2.54
CA ALA A 194 -1.71 4.01 1.82
C ALA A 194 -2.59 4.90 2.71
N VAL A 195 -3.02 4.35 3.86
CA VAL A 195 -3.93 5.03 4.78
C VAL A 195 -3.24 6.25 5.41
N SER A 196 -1.94 6.19 5.69
CA SER A 196 -1.17 7.37 6.12
C SER A 196 -1.16 8.50 5.08
N GLY A 197 -1.14 8.17 3.78
CA GLY A 197 -1.29 9.17 2.72
C GLY A 197 -2.67 9.80 2.70
N PHE A 198 -3.72 8.98 2.80
CA PHE A 198 -5.10 9.48 2.86
C PHE A 198 -5.40 10.27 4.12
N ALA A 199 -4.66 10.05 5.21
CA ALA A 199 -4.75 10.88 6.41
C ALA A 199 -4.28 12.34 6.16
N LEU A 200 -3.62 12.64 5.05
CA LEU A 200 -3.22 14.00 4.69
C LEU A 200 -4.28 14.74 3.85
N THR A 201 -5.37 14.09 3.42
CA THR A 201 -6.39 14.75 2.60
C THR A 201 -7.05 15.96 3.26
N PRO A 202 -7.23 16.06 4.60
CA PRO A 202 -7.84 17.26 5.18
C PRO A 202 -7.12 18.58 4.88
N ILE A 203 -5.85 18.54 4.44
CA ILE A 203 -5.09 19.71 4.00
C ILE A 203 -5.83 20.53 2.93
N PHE A 204 -6.62 19.88 2.07
CA PHE A 204 -7.37 20.55 1.00
C PHE A 204 -8.44 21.52 1.52
N TRP A 205 -8.93 21.31 2.75
CA TRP A 205 -10.08 22.04 3.29
C TRP A 205 -9.76 22.81 4.57
N ILE A 206 -8.48 23.05 4.89
CA ILE A 206 -8.13 23.88 6.06
C ILE A 206 -8.77 25.26 5.91
N ASN A 207 -9.54 25.67 6.93
CA ASN A 207 -10.31 26.92 6.97
C ASN A 207 -11.34 27.04 5.84
N LYS A 208 -11.83 25.91 5.32
CA LYS A 208 -12.77 25.86 4.20
C LYS A 208 -13.80 24.75 4.35
N PRO A 209 -15.08 25.02 4.00
CA PRO A 209 -16.04 23.94 3.90
C PRO A 209 -15.63 22.98 2.78
N VAL A 210 -15.86 21.68 2.99
CA VAL A 210 -15.64 20.65 1.99
C VAL A 210 -16.68 20.80 0.87
N PRO A 211 -16.29 21.03 -0.40
CA PRO A 211 -17.21 21.10 -1.52
C PRO A 211 -17.96 19.78 -1.73
N PHE A 212 -19.19 19.84 -2.26
CA PHE A 212 -19.99 18.63 -2.52
C PHE A 212 -19.29 17.65 -3.47
N PHE A 213 -18.61 18.16 -4.50
CA PHE A 213 -17.85 17.33 -5.42
C PHE A 213 -16.77 16.52 -4.69
N ASP A 214 -16.03 17.17 -3.79
CA ASP A 214 -15.00 16.53 -2.98
C ASP A 214 -15.58 15.46 -2.05
N ILE A 215 -16.77 15.68 -1.47
CA ILE A 215 -17.46 14.65 -0.67
C ILE A 215 -17.77 13.42 -1.52
N VAL A 216 -18.31 13.61 -2.73
CA VAL A 216 -18.65 12.50 -3.64
C VAL A 216 -17.39 11.76 -4.06
N VAL A 217 -16.35 12.47 -4.50
CA VAL A 217 -15.06 11.90 -4.91
C VAL A 217 -14.41 11.16 -3.75
N LEU A 218 -14.30 11.77 -2.57
CA LEU A 218 -13.76 11.14 -1.37
C LEU A 218 -14.52 9.88 -0.99
N THR A 219 -15.86 9.88 -1.10
CA THR A 219 -16.68 8.70 -0.76
C THR A 219 -16.42 7.56 -1.73
N VAL A 220 -16.45 7.86 -3.04
CA VAL A 220 -16.19 6.87 -4.10
C VAL A 220 -14.78 6.32 -3.96
N TYR A 221 -13.77 7.20 -3.85
CA TYR A 221 -12.39 6.79 -3.65
C TYR A 221 -12.22 6.02 -2.35
N ALA A 222 -12.82 6.44 -1.22
CA ALA A 222 -12.70 5.72 0.05
C ALA A 222 -13.25 4.29 -0.06
N ILE A 223 -14.39 4.09 -0.74
CA ILE A 223 -14.95 2.75 -0.99
C ILE A 223 -13.98 1.93 -1.85
N PHE A 224 -13.54 2.48 -2.99
CA PHE A 224 -12.63 1.77 -3.89
C PHE A 224 -11.29 1.47 -3.24
N ILE A 225 -10.66 2.44 -2.59
CA ILE A 225 -9.39 2.28 -1.88
C ILE A 225 -9.54 1.25 -0.77
N SER A 226 -10.59 1.33 0.04
CA SER A 226 -10.81 0.36 1.12
C SER A 226 -10.97 -1.06 0.55
N ALA A 227 -11.75 -1.22 -0.52
CA ALA A 227 -11.86 -2.50 -1.20
C ALA A 227 -10.49 -2.96 -1.74
N TYR A 228 -9.76 -2.13 -2.48
CA TYR A 228 -8.51 -2.51 -3.13
C TYR A 228 -7.34 -2.72 -2.16
N LEU A 229 -7.35 -2.10 -0.98
CA LEU A 229 -6.35 -2.29 0.07
C LEU A 229 -6.68 -3.48 0.99
N PHE A 230 -7.91 -3.57 1.47
CA PHE A 230 -8.28 -4.57 2.48
C PHE A 230 -8.74 -5.89 1.89
N LEU A 231 -9.39 -5.91 0.72
CA LEU A 231 -9.81 -7.16 0.09
C LEU A 231 -8.64 -8.14 -0.15
N PRO A 232 -7.49 -7.76 -0.73
CA PRO A 232 -6.40 -8.70 -0.91
C PRO A 232 -5.88 -9.24 0.43
N MET A 233 -5.83 -8.42 1.48
CA MET A 233 -5.46 -8.89 2.82
C MET A 233 -6.47 -9.90 3.38
N ILE A 234 -7.78 -9.66 3.18
CA ILE A 234 -8.83 -10.58 3.61
C ILE A 234 -8.72 -11.91 2.88
N ILE A 235 -8.47 -11.90 1.56
CA ILE A 235 -8.34 -13.13 0.77
C ILE A 235 -7.08 -13.91 1.22
N VAL A 236 -5.95 -13.23 1.41
CA VAL A 236 -4.71 -13.86 1.92
C VAL A 236 -4.93 -14.44 3.32
N ALA A 237 -5.57 -13.69 4.23
CA ALA A 237 -5.85 -14.16 5.59
C ALA A 237 -6.80 -15.36 5.62
N LYS A 238 -7.82 -15.40 4.73
CA LYS A 238 -8.69 -16.56 4.56
C LYS A 238 -7.88 -17.78 4.10
N ARG A 239 -7.02 -17.63 3.10
CA ARG A 239 -6.16 -18.72 2.61
C ARG A 239 -5.19 -19.20 3.69
N MET A 240 -4.54 -18.29 4.42
CA MET A 240 -3.69 -18.62 5.56
C MET A 240 -4.42 -19.47 6.60
N ARG A 241 -5.69 -19.13 6.90
CA ARG A 241 -6.51 -19.93 7.84
C ARG A 241 -6.79 -21.33 7.30
N THR A 242 -7.13 -21.45 6.02
CA THR A 242 -7.35 -22.76 5.39
C THR A 242 -6.10 -23.62 5.43
N VAL A 243 -4.94 -23.08 5.02
CA VAL A 243 -3.67 -23.80 5.00
C VAL A 243 -3.20 -24.14 6.41
N ALA A 244 -3.35 -23.21 7.37
CA ALA A 244 -3.05 -23.49 8.77
C ALA A 244 -3.89 -24.65 9.32
N ASN A 245 -5.18 -24.72 8.98
CA ASN A 245 -6.02 -25.84 9.39
C ASN A 245 -5.58 -27.18 8.77
N ILE A 246 -5.03 -27.17 7.55
CA ILE A 246 -4.48 -28.38 6.91
C ILE A 246 -3.23 -28.83 7.68
N VAL A 247 -2.26 -27.94 7.87
CA VAL A 247 -1.02 -28.23 8.62
C VAL A 247 -1.33 -28.70 10.05
N MET A 248 -2.33 -28.12 10.72
CA MET A 248 -2.74 -28.56 12.06
C MET A 248 -3.29 -30.00 12.07
N LYS A 249 -4.00 -30.42 11.02
CA LYS A 249 -4.49 -31.81 10.90
C LYS A 249 -3.34 -32.78 10.63
N ASP A 250 -2.36 -32.36 9.83
CA ASP A 250 -1.17 -33.17 9.56
C ASP A 250 -0.39 -33.41 10.85
N TYR A 251 -0.15 -32.35 11.63
CA TYR A 251 0.46 -32.44 12.97
C TYR A 251 -0.36 -33.28 13.96
N GLU A 252 -1.70 -33.22 13.94
CA GLU A 252 -2.53 -34.12 14.76
C GLU A 252 -2.34 -35.59 14.39
N SER A 253 -2.23 -35.89 13.10
CA SER A 253 -1.97 -37.24 12.62
C SER A 253 -0.59 -37.74 13.05
N GLU A 254 0.42 -36.86 12.96
CA GLU A 254 1.81 -37.14 13.35
C GLU A 254 1.93 -37.38 14.85
N ILE A 255 1.34 -36.51 15.69
CA ILE A 255 1.26 -36.71 17.15
C ILE A 255 0.59 -38.06 17.46
N THR A 256 -0.52 -38.39 16.79
CA THR A 256 -1.22 -39.67 17.01
C THR A 256 -0.34 -40.87 16.67
N GLN A 257 0.48 -40.78 15.62
CA GLN A 257 1.44 -41.82 15.26
C GLN A 257 2.59 -41.92 16.27
N LEU A 258 3.16 -40.79 16.69
CA LEU A 258 4.24 -40.75 17.68
C LEU A 258 3.78 -41.29 19.03
N ILE A 259 2.56 -40.98 19.47
CA ILE A 259 1.97 -41.55 20.70
C ILE A 259 1.83 -43.08 20.59
N ARG A 260 1.37 -43.61 19.45
CA ARG A 260 1.30 -45.06 19.20
C ARG A 260 2.69 -45.71 19.20
N GLN A 261 3.70 -45.06 18.63
CA GLN A 261 5.09 -45.55 18.64
C GLN A 261 5.71 -45.48 20.05
N GLN A 262 5.39 -44.46 20.83
CA GLN A 262 5.81 -44.33 22.22
C GLN A 262 5.19 -45.41 23.13
N ALA A 263 3.95 -45.82 22.86
CA ALA A 263 3.31 -46.93 23.55
C ALA A 263 4.02 -48.28 23.27
N ASN A 264 4.64 -48.41 22.10
CA ASN A 264 5.26 -49.65 21.61
C ASN A 264 6.79 -49.69 21.72
N SER A 265 7.45 -48.65 22.23
CA SER A 265 8.93 -48.54 22.24
C SER A 265 9.51 -48.14 23.60
N ALA A 266 10.76 -48.54 23.85
CA ALA A 266 11.49 -48.23 25.09
C ALA A 266 12.02 -46.78 25.14
N VAL A 267 11.97 -46.02 24.03
CA VAL A 267 12.58 -44.68 23.89
C VAL A 267 11.57 -43.57 24.22
N LYS A 268 10.93 -43.65 25.39
CA LYS A 268 9.83 -42.74 25.78
C LYS A 268 10.20 -41.26 25.87
N SER A 269 11.45 -40.96 26.24
CA SER A 269 11.91 -39.59 26.52
C SER A 269 12.11 -38.73 25.25
N SER A 270 12.65 -39.28 24.16
CA SER A 270 12.86 -38.51 22.93
C SER A 270 11.54 -38.21 22.22
N LEU A 271 10.67 -39.22 22.13
CA LEU A 271 9.33 -39.13 21.55
C LEU A 271 8.45 -38.11 22.29
N SER A 272 8.55 -38.02 23.62
CA SER A 272 7.81 -37.02 24.41
C SER A 272 8.24 -35.58 24.09
N LYS A 273 9.55 -35.33 23.92
CA LYS A 273 10.06 -34.00 23.56
C LYS A 273 9.64 -33.59 22.15
N GLU A 274 9.59 -34.56 21.24
CA GLU A 274 9.14 -34.34 19.87
C GLU A 274 7.65 -33.99 19.82
N ILE A 275 6.80 -34.70 20.57
CA ILE A 275 5.37 -34.37 20.72
C ILE A 275 5.17 -32.96 21.30
N GLU A 276 5.88 -32.60 22.37
CA GLU A 276 5.80 -31.26 22.99
C GLU A 276 6.21 -30.15 22.01
N SER A 277 7.21 -30.41 21.17
CA SER A 277 7.65 -29.47 20.14
C SER A 277 6.59 -29.25 19.05
N ILE A 278 5.89 -30.32 18.63
CA ILE A 278 4.82 -30.25 17.62
C ILE A 278 3.57 -29.57 18.21
N GLU A 279 3.22 -29.86 19.47
CA GLU A 279 2.13 -29.15 20.17
C GLU A 279 2.40 -27.66 20.30
N THR A 280 3.63 -27.29 20.67
CA THR A 280 4.06 -25.87 20.73
C THR A 280 3.91 -25.22 19.35
N ASN A 281 4.36 -25.89 18.29
CA ASN A 281 4.21 -25.40 16.92
C ASN A 281 2.72 -25.26 16.51
N LYS A 282 1.86 -26.21 16.91
CA LYS A 282 0.41 -26.17 16.68
C LYS A 282 -0.26 -24.99 17.39
N GLU A 283 0.12 -24.68 18.63
CA GLU A 283 -0.37 -23.50 19.35
C GLU A 283 -0.01 -22.19 18.63
N THR A 284 1.22 -22.10 18.10
CA THR A 284 1.62 -20.92 17.33
C THR A 284 0.83 -20.80 16.02
N LEU A 285 0.53 -21.91 15.35
CA LEU A 285 -0.27 -21.94 14.13
C LEU A 285 -1.74 -21.54 14.35
N ARG A 286 -2.31 -21.91 15.50
CA ARG A 286 -3.66 -21.53 15.92
C ARG A 286 -3.84 -20.00 15.95
N ARG A 287 -2.76 -19.25 16.16
CA ARG A 287 -2.70 -17.79 16.03
C ARG A 287 -2.33 -17.41 14.58
N VAL A 288 -3.29 -17.54 13.67
CA VAL A 288 -3.14 -17.20 12.23
C VAL A 288 -2.50 -15.81 12.01
N LEU A 289 -2.87 -14.83 12.84
CA LEU A 289 -2.22 -13.52 12.90
C LEU A 289 -1.42 -13.38 14.20
N SER A 290 -0.15 -13.01 14.05
CA SER A 290 0.72 -12.66 15.18
C SER A 290 0.25 -11.37 15.87
N LYS A 291 0.63 -11.20 17.14
CA LYS A 291 0.39 -9.94 17.89
C LYS A 291 0.85 -8.67 17.12
N PRO A 292 2.07 -8.61 16.54
CA PRO A 292 2.47 -7.43 15.76
C PRO A 292 1.63 -7.21 14.51
N GLN A 293 1.16 -8.27 13.83
CA GLN A 293 0.26 -8.14 12.69
C GLN A 293 -1.11 -7.57 13.10
N LYS A 294 -1.65 -7.98 14.25
CA LYS A 294 -2.90 -7.40 14.80
C LYS A 294 -2.74 -5.93 15.15
N LEU A 295 -1.62 -5.57 15.77
CA LEU A 295 -1.30 -4.17 16.10
C LEU A 295 -1.21 -3.31 14.84
N ARG A 296 -0.48 -3.78 13.81
CA ARG A 296 -0.36 -3.08 12.53
C ARG A 296 -1.70 -2.94 11.80
N LEU A 297 -2.58 -3.95 11.88
CA LEU A 297 -3.94 -3.85 11.33
C LEU A 297 -4.75 -2.77 12.03
N LEU A 298 -4.66 -2.68 13.36
CA LEU A 298 -5.28 -1.62 14.15
C LEU A 298 -4.70 -0.24 13.79
N MET A 299 -3.38 -0.15 13.59
CA MET A 299 -2.72 1.05 13.06
C MET A 299 -3.14 1.41 11.64
N CYS A 300 -3.72 0.51 10.84
CA CYS A 300 -4.29 0.87 9.53
C CYS A 300 -5.66 1.56 9.67
N MET A 301 -6.35 1.42 10.80
CA MET A 301 -7.68 1.99 11.03
C MET A 301 -7.63 3.37 11.72
N MET A 302 -6.52 3.69 12.38
CA MET A 302 -6.34 4.92 13.18
C MET A 302 -5.99 6.21 12.40
N PRO A 303 -5.22 6.18 11.29
CA PRO A 303 -4.73 7.41 10.66
C PRO A 303 -5.85 8.33 10.18
N LEU A 304 -6.92 7.78 9.60
CA LEU A 304 -8.07 8.56 9.13
C LEU A 304 -8.83 9.26 10.28
N PRO A 305 -9.34 8.57 11.31
CA PRO A 305 -10.02 9.28 12.40
C PRO A 305 -9.08 10.25 13.13
N ALA A 306 -7.80 9.90 13.30
CA ALA A 306 -6.83 10.80 13.92
C ALA A 306 -6.60 12.08 13.09
N SER A 307 -6.52 11.98 11.76
CA SER A 307 -6.33 13.16 10.91
C SER A 307 -7.54 14.07 10.89
N TRP A 308 -8.75 13.51 10.88
CA TRP A 308 -9.98 14.30 10.95
C TRP A 308 -10.16 14.98 12.31
N LEU A 309 -9.79 14.30 13.41
CA LEU A 309 -9.75 14.95 14.73
C LEU A 309 -8.72 16.08 14.79
N ALA A 310 -7.53 15.88 14.21
CA ALA A 310 -6.52 16.93 14.13
C ALA A 310 -6.99 18.12 13.27
N PHE A 311 -7.68 17.84 12.16
CA PHE A 311 -8.31 18.86 11.31
C PHE A 311 -9.34 19.68 12.10
N LEU A 312 -10.29 19.03 12.76
CA LEU A 312 -11.30 19.70 13.61
C LEU A 312 -10.66 20.51 14.74
N PHE A 313 -9.57 19.99 15.32
CA PHE A 313 -8.81 20.71 16.34
C PHE A 313 -8.17 21.98 15.76
N VAL A 314 -7.53 21.90 14.59
CA VAL A 314 -6.94 23.09 13.93
C VAL A 314 -8.02 24.12 13.58
N GLU A 315 -9.18 23.69 13.07
CA GLU A 315 -10.30 24.59 12.81
C GLU A 315 -10.83 25.26 14.07
N SER A 316 -10.76 24.62 15.24
CA SER A 316 -11.27 25.21 16.50
C SER A 316 -10.49 26.44 17.02
N PHE A 317 -9.30 26.71 16.46
CA PHE A 317 -8.49 27.88 16.83
C PHE A 317 -8.67 29.08 15.89
N TYR A 318 -9.52 28.96 14.86
CA TYR A 318 -9.82 30.00 13.87
C TYR A 318 -11.32 30.31 13.83
#